data_AF-A0A7S1A0M8-F1
#
_entry.id   AF-A0A7S1A0M8-F1
#
_cell.length_a   1.000
_cell.length_b   1.000
_cell.length_c   1.000
_cell.angle_alpha   90.00
_cell.angle_beta   90.00
_cell.angle_gamma   90.00
#
_symmetry.space_group_name_H-M   'P 1'
#
loop_
_entity.id
_entity.type
_entity.pdbx_description
1 polymer ?
#
loop_
_entity_poly.entity_id
_entity_poly.type
_entity_poly.pdbx_seq_one_letter_code
_entity_poly.pdbx_strand_id
1 'polypeptide(L)'
;ARVDIQECAGESYDGVFFPLTTRFGSLPSAEVVDADPELDSSTPVSLAMDYGDNFKVLTDDMAMEQYVLTQCGTQTPSEAEIDAVKSKPSSVYVRKYFTVPLQVAVAMGTSQLHFLEELDVQDRVAYVSEYAVGPCWQMAESCGSQLESSFGNATVLVNQLDEAEAVFMDCSSTSPVDCSNVAARANGVHFKASQVAGALHAAEYIKFMAAFFNKEDVATEFFTTVRESYVSSLLTAQPFDPPVVAWIS
;
A
#
# COMPACT_ATOMS: atom_id res chain seq x y z
N ALA A 1 -18.09 -11.74 -3.70
CA ALA A 1 -19.12 -10.93 -4.38
C ALA A 1 -18.46 -9.58 -4.64
N ARG A 2 -18.57 -9.02 -5.86
CA ARG A 2 -17.90 -7.76 -6.22
C ARG A 2 -18.83 -6.59 -5.87
N VAL A 3 -18.24 -5.55 -5.27
CA VAL A 3 -18.81 -4.31 -4.71
C VAL A 3 -19.88 -4.58 -3.64
N ASP A 4 -19.59 -4.23 -2.38
CA ASP A 4 -20.68 -3.97 -1.45
C ASP A 4 -21.43 -2.74 -1.95
N ILE A 5 -22.76 -2.82 -1.97
CA ILE A 5 -23.72 -1.90 -2.63
C ILE A 5 -23.52 -0.40 -2.26
N GLN A 6 -22.60 -0.05 -1.35
CA GLN A 6 -22.37 1.29 -0.81
C GLN A 6 -20.96 1.86 -1.05
N GLU A 7 -20.05 1.13 -1.71
CA GLU A 7 -18.65 1.56 -1.85
C GLU A 7 -18.41 2.57 -2.99
N CYS A 8 -19.32 2.65 -3.96
CA CYS A 8 -19.26 3.59 -5.08
C CYS A 8 -20.19 4.79 -4.90
N ALA A 9 -19.84 5.90 -5.54
CA ALA A 9 -20.57 7.18 -5.43
C ALA A 9 -22.05 7.13 -5.84
N GLY A 10 -22.46 6.11 -6.60
CA GLY A 10 -23.79 6.01 -7.19
C GLY A 10 -24.93 5.74 -6.21
N GLU A 11 -24.66 5.31 -4.97
CA GLU A 11 -25.72 4.70 -4.15
C GLU A 11 -25.98 5.36 -2.77
N SER A 12 -25.07 6.19 -2.23
CA SER A 12 -25.32 7.03 -1.04
C SER A 12 -24.23 8.10 -0.84
N TYR A 13 -24.13 9.07 -1.76
CA TYR A 13 -23.14 10.14 -1.65
C TYR A 13 -23.68 11.36 -0.87
N ASP A 14 -23.12 11.59 0.30
CA ASP A 14 -23.47 12.70 1.21
C ASP A 14 -22.78 14.03 0.85
N GLY A 15 -22.04 14.08 -0.26
CA GLY A 15 -21.40 15.30 -0.77
C GLY A 15 -19.90 15.43 -0.52
N VAL A 16 -19.26 14.53 0.23
CA VAL A 16 -17.79 14.51 0.47
C VAL A 16 -17.22 13.09 0.37
N PHE A 17 -16.33 12.81 -0.59
CA PHE A 17 -15.78 11.46 -0.81
C PHE A 17 -14.68 11.10 0.19
N PHE A 18 -13.84 12.07 0.54
CA PHE A 18 -12.70 11.87 1.45
C PHE A 18 -12.76 12.95 2.55
N PRO A 19 -13.47 12.68 3.65
CA PRO A 19 -13.58 13.61 4.78
C PRO A 19 -12.21 13.99 5.32
N LEU A 20 -12.03 15.26 5.73
CA LEU A 20 -10.74 15.73 6.26
C LEU A 20 -10.22 14.90 7.45
N THR A 21 -11.13 14.28 8.22
CA THR A 21 -10.80 13.45 9.38
C THR A 21 -10.17 12.11 9.03
N THR A 22 -10.28 11.65 7.78
CA THR A 22 -9.73 10.37 7.32
C THR A 22 -8.64 10.55 6.27
N ARG A 23 -8.25 11.79 5.96
CA ARG A 23 -7.17 12.05 5.00
C ARG A 23 -5.81 11.78 5.62
N PHE A 24 -4.96 11.13 4.85
CA PHE A 24 -3.55 10.99 5.18
C PHE A 24 -2.70 12.10 4.59
N GLY A 25 -1.51 12.28 5.13
CA GLY A 25 -0.50 13.20 4.62
C GLY A 25 0.70 12.45 4.06
N SER A 26 1.89 12.94 4.38
CA SER A 26 3.14 12.28 4.03
C SER A 26 3.49 11.14 4.99
N LEU A 27 4.12 10.09 4.47
CA LEU A 27 4.70 8.99 5.22
C LEU A 27 6.25 9.06 5.11
N PRO A 28 6.98 8.94 6.24
CA PRO A 28 6.45 8.74 7.58
C PRO A 28 5.73 9.98 8.13
N SER A 29 4.69 9.77 8.94
CA SER A 29 4.01 10.88 9.62
C SER A 29 4.84 11.44 10.77
N ALA A 30 4.52 12.65 11.22
CA ALA A 30 5.17 13.26 12.38
C ALA A 30 5.10 12.36 13.63
N GLU A 31 4.00 11.64 13.82
CA GLU A 31 3.82 10.73 14.95
C GLU A 31 4.77 9.53 14.90
N VAL A 32 5.16 9.08 13.70
CA VAL A 32 6.18 8.04 13.52
C VAL A 32 7.56 8.59 13.79
N VAL A 33 7.88 9.75 13.22
CA VAL A 33 9.18 10.40 13.41
C VAL A 33 9.43 10.70 14.89
N ASP A 34 8.41 11.13 15.63
CA ASP A 34 8.52 11.41 17.07
C ASP A 34 8.67 10.13 17.91
N ALA A 35 8.09 9.02 17.47
CA ALA A 35 8.08 7.75 18.21
C ALA A 35 9.28 6.84 17.91
N ASP A 36 10.02 7.08 16.82
CA ASP A 36 11.18 6.29 16.39
C ASP A 36 12.44 7.17 16.26
N PRO A 37 13.15 7.44 17.38
CA PRO A 37 14.30 8.34 17.40
C PRO A 37 15.55 7.77 16.71
N GLU A 38 15.54 6.49 16.29
CA GLU A 38 16.63 5.87 15.54
C GLU A 38 16.55 6.16 14.02
N LEU A 39 15.40 6.65 13.54
CA LEU A 39 15.29 7.20 12.20
C LEU A 39 15.82 8.64 12.22
N ASP A 40 16.98 8.87 11.60
CA ASP A 40 17.47 10.23 11.48
C ASP A 40 16.53 11.07 10.60
N SER A 41 16.57 12.39 10.80
CA SER A 41 15.78 13.37 10.03
C SER A 41 16.17 13.46 8.54
N SER A 42 17.11 12.63 8.07
CA SER A 42 17.51 12.51 6.67
C SER A 42 16.83 11.33 5.97
N THR A 43 16.08 10.50 6.70
CA THR A 43 15.20 9.48 6.14
C THR A 43 14.22 10.15 5.18
N PRO A 44 14.32 9.92 3.85
CA PRO A 44 13.50 10.65 2.89
C PRO A 44 12.02 10.37 3.14
N VAL A 45 11.19 11.43 3.12
CA VAL A 45 9.76 11.30 2.86
C VAL A 45 9.64 10.49 1.58
N SER A 46 9.09 9.30 1.69
CA SER A 46 9.12 8.36 0.59
C SER A 46 7.74 8.22 -0.06
N LEU A 47 6.70 8.74 0.59
CA LEU A 47 5.34 8.68 0.10
C LEU A 47 4.51 9.88 0.54
N ALA A 48 3.75 10.48 -0.38
CA ALA A 48 2.81 11.56 -0.07
C ALA A 48 1.43 11.25 -0.61
N MET A 49 0.39 11.59 0.16
CA MET A 49 -1.01 11.44 -0.24
C MET A 49 -1.69 12.80 -0.21
N ASP A 50 -2.24 13.20 -1.35
CA ASP A 50 -2.98 14.44 -1.55
C ASP A 50 -4.39 14.11 -2.06
N TYR A 51 -5.38 14.96 -1.77
CA TYR A 51 -6.79 14.64 -2.01
C TYR A 51 -7.46 15.76 -2.81
N GLY A 52 -8.02 15.40 -3.96
CA GLY A 52 -8.96 16.22 -4.72
C GLY A 52 -10.40 16.02 -4.24
N ASP A 53 -11.35 16.42 -5.08
CA ASP A 53 -12.77 16.34 -4.76
C ASP A 53 -13.27 14.90 -4.73
N ASN A 54 -12.95 14.13 -5.78
CA ASN A 54 -13.37 12.74 -5.99
C ASN A 54 -12.21 11.79 -6.35
N PHE A 55 -10.98 12.25 -6.21
CA PHE A 55 -9.79 11.43 -6.43
C PHE A 55 -8.70 11.71 -5.38
N LYS A 56 -7.75 10.79 -5.28
CA LYS A 56 -6.54 10.90 -4.48
C LYS A 56 -5.33 10.91 -5.41
N VAL A 57 -4.26 11.61 -5.04
CA VAL A 57 -2.97 11.59 -5.73
C VAL A 57 -1.91 11.13 -4.75
N LEU A 58 -1.28 10.00 -5.04
CA LEU A 58 -0.28 9.39 -4.19
C LEU A 58 1.05 9.42 -4.93
N THR A 59 2.08 9.96 -4.32
CA THR A 59 3.41 10.11 -4.95
C THR A 59 4.41 9.24 -4.20
N ASP A 60 5.08 8.34 -4.91
CA ASP A 60 6.13 7.48 -4.38
C ASP A 60 7.47 7.80 -5.03
N ASP A 61 8.35 8.40 -4.26
CA ASP A 61 9.64 8.89 -4.73
C ASP A 61 10.67 7.76 -4.92
N MET A 62 10.44 6.58 -4.32
CA MET A 62 11.33 5.44 -4.52
C MET A 62 11.11 4.80 -5.89
N ALA A 63 9.85 4.59 -6.26
CA ALA A 63 9.51 4.03 -7.56
C ALA A 63 9.47 5.07 -8.69
N MET A 64 9.54 6.37 -8.35
CA MET A 64 9.26 7.46 -9.28
C MET A 64 7.86 7.30 -9.89
N GLU A 65 6.87 6.99 -9.05
CA GLU A 65 5.49 6.75 -9.49
C GLU A 65 4.52 7.73 -8.84
N GLN A 66 3.48 8.07 -9.59
CA GLN A 66 2.34 8.83 -9.08
C GLN A 66 1.06 8.08 -9.42
N TYR A 67 0.26 7.76 -8.41
CA TYR A 67 -1.00 7.04 -8.54
C TYR A 67 -2.17 8.01 -8.40
N VAL A 68 -3.07 8.01 -9.36
CA VAL A 68 -4.33 8.75 -9.32
C VAL A 68 -5.45 7.77 -9.05
N LEU A 69 -6.06 7.87 -7.87
CA LEU A 69 -7.12 6.96 -7.41
C LEU A 69 -8.46 7.66 -7.51
N THR A 70 -9.24 7.33 -8.54
CA THR A 70 -10.54 7.96 -8.80
C THR A 70 -11.65 7.16 -8.13
N GLN A 71 -12.53 7.83 -7.38
CA GLN A 71 -13.68 7.19 -6.78
C GLN A 71 -14.59 6.57 -7.85
N CYS A 72 -14.93 5.29 -7.69
CA CYS A 72 -15.85 4.61 -8.61
C CYS A 72 -17.23 5.28 -8.63
N GLY A 73 -17.85 5.30 -9.81
CA GLY A 73 -19.12 5.98 -10.03
C GLY A 73 -19.02 7.51 -10.15
N THR A 74 -17.80 8.07 -10.21
CA THR A 74 -17.59 9.51 -10.41
C THR A 74 -16.91 9.80 -11.74
N GLN A 75 -16.91 11.08 -12.14
CA GLN A 75 -16.23 11.53 -13.34
C GLN A 75 -14.71 11.41 -13.17
N THR A 76 -14.02 10.82 -14.14
CA THR A 76 -12.55 10.80 -14.16
C THR A 76 -12.01 12.25 -14.16
N PRO A 77 -11.10 12.60 -13.23
CA PRO A 77 -10.53 13.94 -13.19
C PRO A 77 -9.66 14.20 -14.41
N SER A 78 -9.65 15.44 -14.89
CA SER A 78 -8.76 15.92 -15.93
C SER A 78 -7.33 16.09 -15.40
N GLU A 79 -6.35 16.09 -16.31
CA GLU A 79 -4.95 16.35 -15.94
C GLU A 79 -4.77 17.70 -15.21
N ALA A 80 -5.53 18.72 -15.60
CA ALA A 80 -5.47 20.03 -14.95
C ALA A 80 -5.99 19.99 -13.51
N GLU A 81 -7.05 19.21 -13.23
CA GLU A 81 -7.57 19.00 -11.87
C GLU A 81 -6.56 18.21 -11.03
N ILE A 82 -5.96 17.16 -11.59
CA ILE A 82 -4.93 16.35 -10.93
C ILE A 82 -3.71 17.23 -10.58
N ASP A 83 -3.21 18.01 -11.54
CA ASP A 83 -2.03 18.84 -11.34
C ASP A 83 -2.28 20.02 -10.38
N ALA A 84 -3.51 20.50 -10.27
CA ALA A 84 -3.91 21.49 -9.28
C ALA A 84 -3.86 20.94 -7.85
N VAL A 85 -4.13 19.65 -7.66
CA VAL A 85 -3.96 18.95 -6.37
C VAL A 85 -2.49 18.64 -6.13
N LYS A 86 -1.87 17.91 -7.06
CA LYS A 86 -0.44 17.55 -6.97
C LYS A 86 0.14 17.25 -8.35
N SER A 87 0.83 18.24 -8.92
CA SER A 87 1.59 18.06 -10.16
C SER A 87 2.63 16.95 -10.05
N LYS A 88 2.88 16.28 -11.16
CA LYS A 88 3.95 15.29 -11.26
C LYS A 88 5.30 15.93 -10.90
N PRO A 89 6.11 15.36 -9.98
CA PRO A 89 7.33 16.02 -9.49
C PRO A 89 8.35 16.33 -10.60
N SER A 90 8.47 15.43 -11.58
CA SER A 90 9.33 15.63 -12.75
C SER A 90 8.94 14.70 -13.91
N SER A 91 9.55 14.87 -15.07
CA SER A 91 9.24 14.05 -16.25
C SER A 91 9.56 12.57 -16.09
N VAL A 92 10.48 12.19 -15.18
CA VAL A 92 10.85 10.79 -14.96
C VAL A 92 9.79 9.99 -14.22
N TYR A 93 8.86 10.67 -13.54
CA TYR A 93 7.79 9.97 -12.85
C TYR A 93 6.79 9.38 -13.85
N VAL A 94 6.29 8.18 -13.54
CA VAL A 94 5.19 7.55 -14.28
C VAL A 94 3.88 7.80 -13.53
N ARG A 95 2.88 8.35 -14.22
CA ARG A 95 1.53 8.53 -13.66
C ARG A 95 0.65 7.34 -14.05
N LYS A 96 0.04 6.69 -13.07
CA LYS A 96 -0.86 5.53 -13.23
C LYS A 96 -2.23 5.88 -12.65
N TYR A 97 -3.28 5.27 -13.21
CA TYR A 97 -4.66 5.61 -12.87
C TYR A 97 -5.40 4.37 -12.44
N PHE A 98 -6.12 4.47 -11.33
CA PHE A 98 -6.92 3.39 -10.77
C PHE A 98 -8.32 3.91 -10.45
N THR A 99 -9.29 3.01 -10.50
CA THR A 99 -10.63 3.24 -9.94
C THR A 99 -10.67 2.60 -8.56
N VAL A 100 -11.14 3.33 -7.56
CA VAL A 100 -11.19 2.86 -6.16
C VAL A 100 -12.61 2.85 -5.60
N PRO A 101 -12.94 1.90 -4.70
CA PRO A 101 -12.03 0.88 -4.17
C PRO A 101 -11.75 -0.24 -5.18
N LEU A 102 -10.54 -0.78 -5.15
CA LEU A 102 -10.15 -1.91 -5.99
C LEU A 102 -11.02 -3.14 -5.69
N GLN A 103 -11.42 -3.83 -6.75
CA GLN A 103 -12.26 -5.03 -6.69
C GLN A 103 -11.46 -6.31 -6.92
N VAL A 104 -10.31 -6.19 -7.58
CA VAL A 104 -9.40 -7.29 -7.88
C VAL A 104 -7.97 -6.83 -7.70
N ALA A 105 -7.32 -7.31 -6.67
CA ALA A 105 -5.91 -7.06 -6.39
C ALA A 105 -5.11 -8.35 -6.42
N VAL A 106 -3.82 -8.22 -6.70
CA VAL A 106 -2.82 -9.27 -6.48
C VAL A 106 -1.73 -8.71 -5.59
N ALA A 107 -1.33 -9.50 -4.59
CA ALA A 107 -0.19 -9.21 -3.73
C ALA A 107 0.93 -10.21 -4.02
N MET A 108 2.09 -9.71 -4.41
CA MET A 108 3.23 -10.58 -4.79
C MET A 108 4.06 -11.06 -3.59
N GLY A 109 3.89 -10.45 -2.42
CA GLY A 109 4.63 -10.81 -1.21
C GLY A 109 3.73 -10.93 0.02
N THR A 110 4.35 -11.38 1.11
CA THR A 110 3.65 -11.71 2.36
C THR A 110 3.28 -10.47 3.18
N SER A 111 4.08 -9.40 3.12
CA SER A 111 3.77 -8.12 3.77
C SER A 111 2.52 -7.49 3.17
N GLN A 112 2.40 -7.51 1.83
CA GLN A 112 1.21 -7.01 1.13
C GLN A 112 -0.03 -7.82 1.52
N LEU A 113 0.06 -9.15 1.55
CA LEU A 113 -1.04 -10.02 1.97
C LEU A 113 -1.50 -9.74 3.40
N HIS A 114 -0.57 -9.52 4.33
CA HIS A 114 -0.92 -9.18 5.71
C HIS A 114 -1.71 -7.86 5.80
N PHE A 115 -1.28 -6.81 5.11
CA PHE A 115 -2.04 -5.55 5.13
C PHE A 115 -3.42 -5.66 4.48
N LEU A 116 -3.58 -6.48 3.43
CA LEU A 116 -4.89 -6.74 2.84
C LEU A 116 -5.83 -7.49 3.81
N GLU A 117 -5.28 -8.32 4.69
CA GLU A 117 -6.00 -8.96 5.79
C GLU A 117 -6.41 -7.96 6.88
N GLU A 118 -5.49 -7.11 7.33
CA GLU A 118 -5.79 -6.07 8.34
C GLU A 118 -6.80 -5.02 7.86
N LEU A 119 -6.88 -4.81 6.54
CA LEU A 119 -7.88 -3.92 5.93
C LEU A 119 -9.24 -4.59 5.66
N ASP A 120 -9.36 -5.89 5.96
CA ASP A 120 -10.57 -6.70 5.71
C ASP A 120 -11.01 -6.66 4.23
N VAL A 121 -10.04 -6.77 3.32
CA VAL A 121 -10.28 -6.79 1.85
C VAL A 121 -9.77 -8.08 1.21
N GLN A 122 -9.74 -9.16 1.99
CA GLN A 122 -9.21 -10.44 1.57
C GLN A 122 -9.98 -11.05 0.40
N ASP A 123 -11.29 -10.78 0.34
CA ASP A 123 -12.19 -11.19 -0.74
C ASP A 123 -11.87 -10.53 -2.09
N ARG A 124 -10.99 -9.52 -2.10
CA ARG A 124 -10.54 -8.79 -3.30
C ARG A 124 -9.24 -9.37 -3.88
N VAL A 125 -8.61 -10.33 -3.21
CA VAL A 125 -7.35 -10.93 -3.66
C VAL A 125 -7.63 -12.10 -4.59
N ALA A 126 -7.25 -11.97 -5.87
CA ALA A 126 -7.47 -13.02 -6.86
C ALA A 126 -6.46 -14.16 -6.77
N TYR A 127 -5.19 -13.80 -6.54
CA TYR A 127 -4.07 -14.73 -6.51
C TYR A 127 -3.17 -14.46 -5.30
N VAL A 128 -2.71 -15.53 -4.68
CA VAL A 128 -1.97 -15.55 -3.42
C VAL A 128 -0.57 -16.10 -3.66
N SER A 129 0.45 -15.42 -3.13
CA SER A 129 1.86 -15.84 -3.22
C SER A 129 2.09 -17.16 -2.50
N GLU A 130 2.85 -18.08 -3.11
CA GLU A 130 3.24 -19.41 -2.54
C GLU A 130 3.93 -19.35 -1.16
N TYR A 131 4.35 -18.16 -0.74
CA TYR A 131 4.95 -17.89 0.56
C TYR A 131 3.93 -17.47 1.63
N ALA A 132 2.63 -17.48 1.32
CA ALA A 132 1.61 -17.02 2.23
C ALA A 132 1.49 -17.91 3.48
N VAL A 133 1.45 -17.27 4.65
CA VAL A 133 1.45 -17.95 5.95
C VAL A 133 0.13 -17.83 6.71
N GLY A 134 -0.76 -16.92 6.30
CA GLY A 134 -2.06 -16.75 6.94
C GLY A 134 -2.99 -17.93 6.62
N PRO A 135 -3.81 -18.39 7.58
CA PRO A 135 -4.64 -19.59 7.39
C PRO A 135 -5.65 -19.43 6.24
N CYS A 136 -6.22 -18.23 6.06
CA CYS A 136 -7.12 -17.93 4.95
C CYS A 136 -6.40 -17.98 3.61
N TRP A 137 -5.15 -17.50 3.56
CA TRP A 137 -4.33 -17.51 2.35
C TRP A 137 -3.92 -18.92 1.93
N GLN A 138 -3.48 -19.74 2.89
CA GLN A 138 -3.16 -21.15 2.63
C GLN A 138 -4.40 -21.94 2.18
N MET A 139 -5.57 -21.63 2.73
CA MET A 139 -6.83 -22.21 2.25
C MET A 139 -7.15 -21.76 0.82
N ALA A 140 -6.95 -20.48 0.47
CA ALA A 140 -7.18 -19.98 -0.87
C ALA A 140 -6.26 -20.65 -1.91
N GLU A 141 -4.99 -20.88 -1.59
CA GLU A 141 -4.08 -21.64 -2.45
C GLU A 141 -4.59 -23.06 -2.70
N SER A 142 -5.07 -23.74 -1.66
CA SER A 142 -5.65 -25.09 -1.80
C SER A 142 -6.92 -25.12 -2.67
N CYS A 143 -7.59 -23.97 -2.82
CA CYS A 143 -8.74 -23.78 -3.69
C CYS A 143 -8.38 -23.37 -5.13
N GLY A 144 -7.08 -23.29 -5.47
CA GLY A 144 -6.60 -22.95 -6.81
C GLY A 144 -6.29 -21.46 -7.04
N SER A 145 -6.25 -20.65 -5.99
CA SER A 145 -5.88 -19.22 -6.07
C SER A 145 -4.37 -18.98 -5.94
N GLN A 146 -3.53 -20.00 -6.14
CA GLN A 146 -2.09 -19.81 -6.08
C GLN A 146 -1.60 -18.95 -7.25
N LEU A 147 -0.80 -17.93 -6.93
CA LEU A 147 -0.05 -17.13 -7.89
C LEU A 147 1.10 -17.97 -8.45
N GLU A 148 1.24 -17.97 -9.77
CA GLU A 148 2.32 -18.67 -10.45
C GLU A 148 3.68 -18.09 -10.04
N SER A 149 4.63 -18.97 -9.76
CA SER A 149 5.97 -18.54 -9.34
C SER A 149 6.69 -17.78 -10.46
N SER A 150 7.54 -16.82 -10.09
CA SER A 150 8.42 -16.13 -11.04
C SER A 150 9.42 -17.07 -11.76
N PHE A 151 9.67 -18.25 -11.18
CA PHE A 151 10.48 -19.32 -11.78
C PHE A 151 9.64 -20.38 -12.51
N GLY A 152 8.32 -20.24 -12.51
CA GLY A 152 7.36 -21.16 -13.11
C GLY A 152 6.98 -20.78 -14.54
N ASN A 153 5.70 -20.90 -14.85
CA ASN A 153 5.16 -20.58 -16.18
C ASN A 153 4.94 -19.07 -16.34
N ALA A 154 5.89 -18.40 -16.99
CA ALA A 154 5.83 -16.96 -17.24
C ALA A 154 4.53 -16.47 -17.94
N THR A 155 3.94 -17.28 -18.83
CA THR A 155 2.68 -16.92 -19.49
C THR A 155 1.50 -16.94 -18.53
N VAL A 156 1.44 -17.94 -17.64
CA VAL A 156 0.38 -18.03 -16.62
C VAL A 156 0.51 -16.86 -15.65
N LEU A 157 1.73 -16.58 -15.15
CA LEU A 157 1.98 -15.46 -14.27
C LEU A 157 1.52 -14.14 -14.90
N VAL A 158 1.91 -13.84 -16.14
CA VAL A 158 1.49 -12.60 -16.81
C VAL A 158 -0.03 -12.51 -16.92
N ASN A 159 -0.71 -13.59 -17.29
CA ASN A 159 -2.18 -13.61 -17.38
C ASN A 159 -2.82 -13.31 -16.01
N GLN A 160 -2.34 -13.95 -14.94
CA GLN A 160 -2.85 -13.74 -13.58
C GLN A 160 -2.66 -12.28 -13.11
N LEU A 161 -1.50 -11.68 -13.42
CA LEU A 161 -1.23 -10.28 -13.07
C LEU A 161 -2.04 -9.29 -13.90
N ASP A 162 -2.32 -9.62 -15.17
CA ASP A 162 -3.10 -8.76 -16.09
C ASP A 162 -4.62 -8.79 -15.79
N GLU A 163 -5.10 -9.82 -15.09
CA GLU A 163 -6.50 -9.88 -14.59
C GLU A 163 -6.78 -8.92 -13.43
N ALA A 164 -5.74 -8.45 -12.74
CA ALA A 164 -5.87 -7.59 -11.57
C ALA A 164 -6.04 -6.11 -11.96
N GLU A 165 -6.81 -5.38 -11.16
CA GLU A 165 -6.89 -3.91 -11.26
C GLU A 165 -5.64 -3.25 -10.68
N ALA A 166 -5.04 -3.86 -9.66
CA ALA A 166 -3.72 -3.49 -9.16
C ALA A 166 -2.90 -4.72 -8.75
N VAL A 167 -1.59 -4.64 -8.96
CA VAL A 167 -0.62 -5.62 -8.49
C VAL A 167 0.34 -4.93 -7.52
N PHE A 168 0.23 -5.25 -6.24
CA PHE A 168 1.14 -4.76 -5.21
C PHE A 168 2.44 -5.57 -5.23
N MET A 169 3.55 -4.88 -5.45
CA MET A 169 4.87 -5.47 -5.66
C MET A 169 5.99 -4.60 -5.10
N ASP A 170 7.11 -5.24 -4.77
CA ASP A 170 8.32 -4.57 -4.31
C ASP A 170 9.23 -4.21 -5.48
N CYS A 171 10.03 -3.16 -5.33
CA CYS A 171 11.19 -2.99 -6.20
C CYS A 171 12.27 -4.03 -5.84
N SER A 172 13.25 -4.25 -6.70
CA SER A 172 14.39 -5.09 -6.33
C SER A 172 15.13 -4.52 -5.12
N SER A 173 15.58 -5.41 -4.23
CA SER A 173 16.33 -5.06 -3.01
C SER A 173 17.83 -4.87 -3.26
N THR A 174 18.30 -5.02 -4.50
CA THR A 174 19.70 -4.80 -4.87
C THR A 174 20.01 -3.31 -4.98
N SER A 175 21.27 -2.91 -4.71
CA SER A 175 21.72 -1.52 -4.88
C SER A 175 22.38 -1.33 -6.25
N PRO A 176 21.95 -0.35 -7.09
CA PRO A 176 20.85 0.58 -6.84
C PRO A 176 19.48 -0.10 -6.92
N VAL A 177 18.52 0.40 -6.12
CA VAL A 177 17.13 -0.08 -6.15
C VAL A 177 16.59 0.05 -7.57
N ASP A 178 16.10 -1.05 -8.12
CA ASP A 178 15.49 -1.09 -9.45
C ASP A 178 13.99 -1.38 -9.33
N CYS A 179 13.19 -0.42 -9.79
CA CYS A 179 11.73 -0.46 -9.83
C CYS A 179 11.18 -0.72 -11.24
N SER A 180 12.02 -1.15 -12.19
CA SER A 180 11.63 -1.42 -13.57
C SER A 180 10.49 -2.44 -13.70
N ASN A 181 10.41 -3.41 -12.78
CA ASN A 181 9.32 -4.38 -12.70
C ASN A 181 7.96 -3.70 -12.42
N VAL A 182 7.94 -2.71 -11.53
CA VAL A 182 6.74 -1.93 -11.19
C VAL A 182 6.38 -1.02 -12.36
N ALA A 183 7.35 -0.26 -12.87
CA ALA A 183 7.16 0.70 -13.94
C ALA A 183 6.72 0.05 -15.26
N ALA A 184 7.14 -1.19 -15.53
CA ALA A 184 6.75 -1.95 -16.72
C ALA A 184 5.26 -2.30 -16.77
N ARG A 185 4.54 -2.21 -15.64
CA ARG A 185 3.12 -2.56 -15.54
C ARG A 185 2.26 -1.33 -15.29
N ALA A 186 1.26 -1.13 -16.16
CA ALA A 186 0.28 -0.06 -15.99
C ALA A 186 -0.55 -0.22 -14.70
N ASN A 187 -0.76 -1.47 -14.24
CA ASN A 187 -1.44 -1.81 -13.00
C ASN A 187 -0.47 -2.13 -11.83
N GLY A 188 0.84 -1.95 -12.01
CA GLY A 188 1.82 -2.17 -10.94
C GLY A 188 1.76 -1.07 -9.90
N VAL A 189 1.77 -1.44 -8.62
CA VAL A 189 1.82 -0.53 -7.49
C VAL A 189 2.98 -0.95 -6.60
N HIS A 190 3.94 -0.04 -6.44
CA HIS A 190 5.05 -0.25 -5.53
C HIS A 190 4.60 -0.22 -4.07
N PHE A 191 5.01 -1.22 -3.28
CA PHE A 191 4.63 -1.33 -1.86
C PHE A 191 5.84 -1.57 -0.95
N LYS A 192 6.58 -0.52 -0.61
CA LYS A 192 7.89 -0.61 0.05
C LYS A 192 7.92 -0.98 1.55
N ALA A 193 6.87 -1.54 2.14
CA ALA A 193 6.82 -1.75 3.60
C ALA A 193 7.99 -2.61 4.13
N SER A 194 8.53 -3.51 3.31
CA SER A 194 9.70 -4.36 3.62
C SER A 194 11.05 -3.69 3.33
N GLN A 195 11.05 -2.52 2.68
CA GLN A 195 12.24 -1.83 2.16
C GLN A 195 12.50 -0.49 2.86
N VAL A 196 11.75 -0.20 3.93
CA VAL A 196 11.93 1.00 4.77
C VAL A 196 12.56 0.63 6.11
N ALA A 197 13.38 1.55 6.63
CA ALA A 197 13.92 1.45 7.98
C ALA A 197 12.85 1.86 9.01
N GLY A 198 12.85 1.18 10.17
CA GLY A 198 11.97 1.45 11.31
C GLY A 198 10.68 0.62 11.29
N ALA A 199 10.37 -0.01 12.42
CA ALA A 199 9.19 -0.87 12.54
C ALA A 199 7.89 -0.08 12.38
N LEU A 200 7.82 1.12 12.96
CA LEU A 200 6.65 1.99 12.82
C LEU A 200 6.51 2.54 11.40
N HIS A 201 7.63 2.86 10.74
CA HIS A 201 7.59 3.29 9.35
C HIS A 201 7.05 2.19 8.43
N ALA A 202 7.51 0.95 8.61
CA ALA A 202 6.98 -0.21 7.89
C ALA A 202 5.48 -0.43 8.17
N ALA A 203 5.05 -0.35 9.44
CA ALA A 203 3.65 -0.53 9.82
C ALA A 203 2.73 0.56 9.25
N GLU A 204 3.23 1.79 9.10
CA GLU A 204 2.44 2.92 8.59
C GLU A 204 2.04 2.76 7.11
N TYR A 205 2.71 1.90 6.35
CA TYR A 205 2.36 1.61 4.96
C TYR A 205 0.96 1.04 4.77
N ILE A 206 0.31 0.53 5.82
CA ILE A 206 -1.12 0.19 5.78
C ILE A 206 -1.97 1.35 5.27
N LYS A 207 -1.62 2.60 5.64
CA LYS A 207 -2.32 3.82 5.21
C LYS A 207 -2.25 4.02 3.69
N PHE A 208 -1.10 3.71 3.09
CA PHE A 208 -0.94 3.75 1.64
C PHE A 208 -1.80 2.72 0.93
N MET A 209 -1.80 1.46 1.41
CA MET A 209 -2.64 0.42 0.83
C MET A 209 -4.13 0.73 0.99
N ALA A 210 -4.53 1.25 2.15
CA ALA A 210 -5.91 1.60 2.46
C ALA A 210 -6.52 2.62 1.49
N ALA A 211 -5.71 3.54 0.98
CA ALA A 211 -6.15 4.53 0.01
C ALA A 211 -6.70 3.89 -1.29
N PHE A 212 -6.21 2.71 -1.69
CA PHE A 212 -6.71 1.95 -2.84
C PHE A 212 -8.05 1.27 -2.59
N PHE A 213 -8.43 1.10 -1.32
CA PHE A 213 -9.65 0.40 -0.92
C PHE A 213 -10.65 1.30 -0.18
N ASN A 214 -10.37 2.62 -0.06
CA ASN A 214 -11.17 3.55 0.74
C ASN A 214 -11.35 3.10 2.21
N LYS A 215 -10.30 2.53 2.80
CA LYS A 215 -10.29 1.98 4.17
C LYS A 215 -9.43 2.81 5.13
N GLU A 216 -9.35 4.13 4.91
CA GLU A 216 -8.47 5.00 5.71
C GLU A 216 -8.81 5.02 7.21
N ASP A 217 -10.09 4.89 7.56
CA ASP A 217 -10.54 4.73 8.94
C ASP A 217 -10.00 3.45 9.59
N VAL A 218 -10.17 2.31 8.93
CA VAL A 218 -9.66 1.00 9.38
C VAL A 218 -8.14 1.05 9.56
N ALA A 219 -7.44 1.61 8.58
CA ALA A 219 -5.99 1.75 8.63
C ALA A 219 -5.52 2.66 9.78
N THR A 220 -6.28 3.73 10.07
CA THR A 220 -5.99 4.64 11.19
C THR A 220 -6.14 3.93 12.53
N GLU A 221 -7.22 3.16 12.71
CA GLU A 221 -7.46 2.40 13.93
C GLU A 221 -6.38 1.34 14.17
N PHE A 222 -6.08 0.54 13.16
CA PHE A 222 -5.01 -0.46 13.21
C PHE A 222 -3.67 0.19 13.56
N PHE A 223 -3.27 1.23 12.82
CA PHE A 223 -1.97 1.85 13.00
C PHE A 223 -1.83 2.51 14.37
N THR A 224 -2.90 3.13 14.88
CA THR A 224 -2.94 3.71 16.23
C THR A 224 -2.67 2.63 17.27
N THR A 225 -3.32 1.48 17.16
CA THR A 225 -3.14 0.33 18.06
C THR A 225 -1.71 -0.20 18.01
N VAL A 226 -1.15 -0.40 16.81
CA VAL A 226 0.24 -0.87 16.63
C VAL A 226 1.23 0.12 17.24
N ARG A 227 1.06 1.42 16.98
CA ARG A 227 1.94 2.46 17.51
C ARG A 227 1.89 2.52 19.03
N GLU A 228 0.70 2.48 19.63
CA GLU A 228 0.55 2.49 21.08
C GLU A 228 1.20 1.27 21.73
N SER A 229 1.05 0.09 21.13
CA SER A 229 1.71 -1.14 21.59
C SER A 229 3.23 -1.03 21.50
N TYR A 230 3.75 -0.55 20.36
CA TYR A 230 5.17 -0.35 20.14
C TYR A 230 5.78 0.64 21.14
N VAL A 231 5.19 1.82 21.30
CA VAL A 231 5.65 2.83 22.25
C VAL A 231 5.59 2.32 23.69
N SER A 232 4.53 1.58 24.06
CA SER A 232 4.45 0.93 25.37
C SER A 232 5.57 -0.08 25.60
N SER A 233 5.93 -0.85 24.56
CA SER A 233 7.04 -1.81 24.63
C SER A 233 8.39 -1.11 24.82
N LEU A 234 8.61 0.05 24.19
CA LEU A 234 9.82 0.86 24.38
C LEU A 234 9.92 1.40 25.80
N LEU A 235 8.82 1.84 26.40
CA LEU A 235 8.80 2.33 27.78
C LEU A 235 9.05 1.23 28.81
N THR A 236 8.75 -0.03 28.46
CA THR A 236 8.95 -1.19 29.34
C THR A 236 10.29 -1.89 29.10
N ALA A 237 10.97 -1.60 27.99
CA ALA A 237 12.36 -1.98 27.76
C ALA A 237 13.26 -1.33 28.82
N GLN A 238 13.55 -2.09 29.88
CA GLN A 238 14.46 -1.68 30.93
C GLN A 238 15.85 -1.37 30.35
N PRO A 239 16.63 -0.47 30.96
CA PRO A 239 18.01 -0.22 30.57
C PRO A 239 18.87 -1.43 30.97
N PHE A 240 18.81 -2.49 30.17
CA PHE A 240 19.77 -3.58 30.20
C PHE A 240 20.84 -3.29 29.17
N ASP A 241 22.08 -3.74 29.43
CA ASP A 241 23.09 -3.86 28.40
C ASP A 241 22.48 -4.70 27.26
N PRO A 242 22.28 -4.12 26.06
CA PRO A 242 21.59 -4.82 24.99
C PRO A 242 22.41 -6.07 24.61
N PRO A 243 21.79 -7.26 24.59
CA PRO A 243 22.51 -8.47 24.22
C PRO A 243 22.98 -8.36 22.76
N VAL A 244 24.19 -8.85 22.48
CA VAL A 244 24.64 -9.02 21.09
C VAL A 244 23.86 -10.16 20.48
N VAL A 245 22.99 -9.85 19.52
CA VAL A 245 22.20 -10.83 18.79
C VAL A 245 22.89 -11.16 17.48
N ALA A 246 23.19 -12.44 17.25
CA ALA A 246 23.62 -12.94 15.95
C ALA A 246 22.38 -13.38 15.15
N TRP A 247 22.09 -12.66 14.07
CA TRP A 247 21.05 -13.04 13.11
C TRP A 247 21.68 -13.93 12.03
N ILE A 248 21.18 -15.16 11.88
CA ILE A 248 21.64 -16.09 10.84
C ILE A 248 20.53 -16.14 9.78
N SER A 249 20.79 -15.51 8.64
CA SER A 249 19.94 -15.51 7.45
C SER A 249 20.42 -16.50 6.40
#